data_AF-A0A2D9EBV8-F1
#
_entry.id   AF-A0A2D9EBV8-F1
#
_cell.length_a   1.000
_cell.length_b   1.000
_cell.length_c   1.000
_cell.angle_alpha   90.00
_cell.angle_beta   90.00
_cell.angle_gamma   90.00
#
_symmetry.space_group_name_H-M   'P 1'
#
loop_
_entity.id
_entity.type
_entity.pdbx_description
1 polymer ?
#
loop_
_entity_poly.entity_id
_entity_poly.type
_entity_poly.pdbx_seq_one_letter_code
_entity_poly.pdbx_strand_id
1 'polypeptide(L)'
;MTPAEKYRDNFKSLEEELLIAATQYALAWKFGNWTARRRMLSVHERLLRNVRCELQELYDVTNMEQDEYRREFVKTFNLWVKSLPKLAKEQLDLIKNYTDVFVDEDE
;
A
#
# COMPACT_ATOMS: atom_id res chain seq x y z
N MET A 1 20.48 0.47 12.07
CA MET A 1 19.01 0.40 12.20
C MET A 1 18.53 -0.47 11.05
N THR A 2 17.81 -1.54 11.37
CA THR A 2 17.26 -2.45 10.34
C THR A 2 16.13 -1.77 9.56
N PRO A 3 15.82 -2.20 8.33
CA PRO A 3 14.63 -1.73 7.61
C PRO A 3 13.34 -1.89 8.41
N ALA A 4 13.21 -2.99 9.17
CA ALA A 4 12.05 -3.24 10.03
C ALA A 4 11.87 -2.18 11.13
N GLU A 5 12.96 -1.68 11.68
CA GLU A 5 12.94 -0.59 12.66
C GLU A 5 12.70 0.77 11.98
N LYS A 6 13.37 1.04 10.85
CA LYS A 6 13.29 2.33 10.13
C LYS A 6 11.89 2.61 9.58
N TYR A 7 11.24 1.60 9.01
CA TYR A 7 10.00 1.75 8.24
C TYR A 7 8.75 1.27 8.98
N ARG A 8 8.88 0.94 10.28
CA ARG A 8 7.75 0.45 11.09
C ARG A 8 6.54 1.38 11.04
N ASP A 9 6.78 2.69 11.22
CA ASP A 9 5.72 3.69 11.25
C ASP A 9 5.14 3.93 9.85
N ASN A 10 5.97 3.88 8.80
CA ASN A 10 5.51 3.93 7.41
C ASN A 10 4.56 2.77 7.11
N PHE A 11 4.93 1.54 7.44
CA PHE A 11 4.10 0.36 7.18
C PHE A 11 2.79 0.39 7.95
N LYS A 12 2.80 0.89 9.19
CA LYS A 12 1.58 1.10 9.97
C LYS A 12 0.68 2.15 9.31
N SER A 13 1.23 3.28 8.88
CA SER A 13 0.49 4.33 8.18
C SER A 13 -0.15 3.81 6.88
N LEU A 14 0.63 3.10 6.06
CA LEU A 14 0.15 2.49 4.81
C LEU A 14 -0.97 1.47 5.05
N GLU A 15 -0.85 0.64 6.10
CA GLU A 15 -1.92 -0.29 6.49
C GLU A 15 -3.21 0.45 6.87
N GLU A 16 -3.10 1.51 7.67
CA GLU A 16 -4.24 2.35 8.04
C GLU A 16 -4.89 2.98 6.81
N GLU A 17 -4.11 3.54 5.88
CA GLU A 17 -4.63 4.12 4.63
C GLU A 17 -5.35 3.08 3.75
N LEU A 18 -4.79 1.88 3.62
CA LEU A 18 -5.39 0.77 2.87
C LEU A 18 -6.73 0.34 3.49
N LEU A 19 -6.82 0.29 4.82
CA LEU A 19 -8.07 -0.03 5.52
C LEU A 19 -9.13 1.06 5.38
N ILE A 20 -8.72 2.34 5.41
CA ILE A 20 -9.61 3.47 5.14
C ILE A 20 -10.12 3.39 3.70
N ALA A 21 -9.23 3.13 2.73
CA ALA A 21 -9.60 2.96 1.34
C ALA A 21 -10.65 1.83 1.17
N ALA A 22 -10.40 0.66 1.75
CA ALA A 22 -11.35 -0.46 1.72
C ALA A 22 -12.72 -0.07 2.30
N THR A 23 -12.71 0.69 3.40
CA THR A 23 -13.93 1.17 4.06
C THR A 23 -14.70 2.15 3.18
N GLN A 24 -14.03 3.11 2.53
CA GLN A 24 -14.66 4.05 1.60
C GLN A 24 -15.30 3.32 0.43
N TYR A 25 -14.61 2.35 -0.16
CA TYR A 25 -15.13 1.54 -1.24
C TYR A 25 -16.37 0.74 -0.81
N ALA A 26 -16.30 0.04 0.32
CA ALA A 26 -17.42 -0.74 0.84
C ALA A 26 -18.65 0.13 1.16
N LEU A 27 -18.44 1.31 1.75
CA LEU A 27 -19.50 2.25 2.06
C LEU A 27 -20.15 2.83 0.80
N ALA A 28 -19.37 3.14 -0.24
CA ALA A 28 -19.89 3.69 -1.50
C ALA A 28 -21.03 2.84 -2.09
N TRP A 29 -20.94 1.52 -1.98
CA TRP A 29 -21.95 0.58 -2.47
C TRP A 29 -23.17 0.45 -1.56
N LYS A 30 -23.10 0.89 -0.29
CA LYS A 30 -24.24 0.94 0.63
C LYS A 30 -25.12 2.18 0.43
N PHE A 31 -24.60 3.25 -0.16
CA PHE A 31 -25.40 4.45 -0.46
C PHE A 31 -26.28 4.22 -1.70
N GLY A 32 -27.59 4.49 -1.56
CA GLY A 32 -28.54 4.56 -2.68
C GLY A 32 -28.46 5.88 -3.45
N ASN A 33 -27.82 6.91 -2.88
CA ASN A 33 -27.61 8.20 -3.55
C ASN A 33 -26.34 8.17 -4.40
N TRP A 34 -26.49 8.34 -5.72
CA TRP A 34 -25.40 8.36 -6.69
C TRP A 34 -24.32 9.41 -6.39
N THR A 35 -24.71 10.63 -5.98
CA THR A 35 -23.77 11.71 -5.68
C THR A 35 -22.90 11.38 -4.47
N ALA A 36 -23.49 10.77 -3.43
CA ALA A 36 -22.75 10.34 -2.25
C ALA A 36 -21.76 9.21 -2.59
N ARG A 37 -22.22 8.21 -3.37
CA ARG A 37 -21.38 7.13 -3.89
C ARG A 37 -20.18 7.68 -4.68
N ARG A 38 -20.41 8.59 -5.63
CA ARG A 38 -19.35 9.18 -6.46
C ARG A 38 -18.30 9.90 -5.62
N ARG A 39 -18.70 10.62 -4.58
CA ARG A 39 -17.77 11.29 -3.65
C ARG A 39 -16.91 10.28 -2.89
N MET A 40 -17.51 9.21 -2.37
CA MET A 40 -16.76 8.16 -1.66
C MET A 40 -15.77 7.43 -2.57
N LEU A 41 -16.17 7.09 -3.79
CA LEU A 41 -15.27 6.49 -4.78
C LEU A 41 -14.11 7.43 -5.15
N SER A 42 -14.36 8.73 -5.28
CA SER A 42 -13.28 9.69 -5.53
C SER A 42 -12.30 9.80 -4.35
N VAL A 43 -12.79 9.70 -3.11
CA VAL A 43 -11.91 9.64 -1.93
C VAL A 43 -11.11 8.35 -1.91
N HIS A 44 -11.74 7.21 -2.22
CA HIS A 44 -11.08 5.91 -2.35
C HIS A 44 -9.95 5.95 -3.38
N GLU A 45 -10.21 6.46 -4.59
CA GLU A 45 -9.20 6.63 -5.63
C GLU A 45 -8.04 7.52 -5.18
N ARG A 46 -8.32 8.60 -4.43
CA ARG A 46 -7.27 9.49 -3.90
C ARG A 46 -6.39 8.77 -2.87
N LEU A 47 -6.99 7.99 -1.97
CA LEU A 47 -6.24 7.21 -0.98
C LEU A 47 -5.33 6.18 -1.67
N LEU A 48 -5.85 5.45 -2.66
CA LEU A 48 -5.03 4.50 -3.42
C LEU A 48 -3.85 5.19 -4.14
N ARG A 49 -4.04 6.41 -4.66
CA ARG A 49 -2.94 7.20 -5.25
C ARG A 49 -1.90 7.60 -4.21
N ASN A 50 -2.31 8.01 -3.02
CA ASN A 50 -1.38 8.38 -1.93
C ASN A 50 -0.52 7.20 -1.51
N VAL A 51 -1.15 6.06 -1.20
CA VAL A 51 -0.45 4.81 -0.87
C VAL A 51 0.56 4.46 -1.97
N ARG A 52 0.17 4.58 -3.24
CA ARG A 52 1.06 4.32 -4.37
C ARG A 52 2.28 5.25 -4.39
N CYS A 53 2.08 6.55 -4.17
CA CYS A 53 3.17 7.52 -4.11
C CYS A 53 4.13 7.20 -2.96
N GLU A 54 3.61 6.91 -1.77
CA GLU A 54 4.44 6.56 -0.62
C GLU A 54 5.24 5.27 -0.85
N LEU A 55 4.62 4.25 -1.45
CA LEU A 55 5.34 3.01 -1.83
C LEU A 55 6.46 3.28 -2.84
N GLN A 56 6.24 4.17 -3.81
CA GLN A 56 7.28 4.58 -4.76
C GLN A 56 8.41 5.33 -4.07
N GLU A 57 8.11 6.25 -3.16
CA GLU A 57 9.12 6.98 -2.39
C GLU A 57 9.96 6.02 -1.52
N LEU A 58 9.32 5.04 -0.88
CA LEU A 58 10.02 3.99 -0.13
C LEU A 58 10.93 3.16 -1.03
N TYR A 59 10.47 2.81 -2.23
CA TYR A 59 11.29 2.12 -3.22
C TYR A 59 12.50 2.96 -3.63
N ASP A 60 12.29 4.23 -4.01
CA ASP A 60 13.34 5.11 -4.49
C ASP A 60 14.41 5.34 -3.43
N VAL A 61 14.00 5.59 -2.18
CA VAL A 61 14.93 5.75 -1.05
C VAL A 61 15.70 4.46 -0.79
N THR A 62 15.02 3.32 -0.79
CA THR A 62 15.67 2.02 -0.55
C THR A 62 16.63 1.67 -1.69
N ASN A 63 16.31 2.03 -2.93
CA ASN A 63 17.13 1.70 -4.08
C ASN A 63 18.48 2.44 -4.09
N MET A 64 18.61 3.53 -3.32
CA MET A 64 19.87 4.25 -3.10
C MET A 64 20.76 3.62 -2.00
N GLU A 65 20.22 2.66 -1.23
CA GLU A 65 20.94 1.99 -0.14
C GLU A 65 21.78 0.81 -0.66
N GLN A 66 22.67 0.28 0.19
CA GLN A 66 23.54 -0.85 -0.16
C GLN A 66 22.73 -2.15 -0.39
N ASP A 67 23.24 -3.05 -1.22
CA ASP A 67 22.58 -4.32 -1.61
C ASP A 67 22.06 -5.14 -0.42
N GLU A 68 22.82 -5.24 0.65
CA GLU A 68 22.42 -5.96 1.86
C GLU A 68 21.17 -5.34 2.49
N TYR A 69 21.15 -4.02 2.60
CA TYR A 69 20.01 -3.26 3.11
C TYR A 69 18.77 -3.44 2.24
N ARG A 70 18.94 -3.40 0.91
CA ARG A 70 17.86 -3.61 -0.07
C ARG A 70 17.23 -5.00 0.09
N ARG A 71 18.04 -6.06 0.21
CA ARG A 71 17.54 -7.43 0.42
C ARG A 71 16.79 -7.59 1.73
N GLU A 72 17.28 -6.97 2.81
CA GLU A 72 16.59 -6.99 4.10
C GLU A 72 15.27 -6.21 4.06
N PHE A 73 15.23 -5.08 3.33
CA PHE A 73 14.01 -4.32 3.11
C PHE A 73 12.98 -5.14 2.35
N VAL A 74 13.34 -5.78 1.22
CA VAL A 74 12.41 -6.60 0.43
C VAL A 74 11.80 -7.72 1.28
N LYS A 75 12.61 -8.40 2.11
CA LYS A 75 12.11 -9.41 3.06
C LYS A 75 11.11 -8.81 4.05
N THR A 76 11.44 -7.65 4.63
CA THR A 76 10.59 -6.94 5.58
C THR A 76 9.26 -6.52 4.93
N PHE A 77 9.32 -5.95 3.74
CA PHE A 77 8.16 -5.55 2.95
C PHE A 77 7.27 -6.75 2.63
N ASN A 78 7.85 -7.86 2.16
CA ASN A 78 7.12 -9.10 1.86
C ASN A 78 6.45 -9.70 3.11
N LEU A 79 7.09 -9.61 4.29
CA LEU A 79 6.48 -10.02 5.55
C LEU A 79 5.30 -9.11 5.92
N TRP A 80 5.45 -7.79 5.78
CA TRP A 80 4.37 -6.84 6.02
C TRP A 80 3.16 -7.11 5.09
N VAL A 81 3.38 -7.27 3.78
CA VAL A 81 2.32 -7.61 2.81
C VAL A 81 1.59 -8.90 3.19
N LYS A 82 2.32 -9.91 3.71
CA LYS A 82 1.73 -11.16 4.21
C LYS A 82 0.92 -10.97 5.49
N SER A 83 1.31 -10.02 6.35
CA SER A 83 0.58 -9.71 7.59
C SER A 83 -0.66 -8.83 7.40
N LEU A 84 -0.82 -8.19 6.23
CA LEU A 84 -1.96 -7.32 5.98
C LEU A 84 -3.31 -8.04 6.14
N PRO A 85 -4.31 -7.40 6.77
CA PRO A 85 -5.68 -7.88 6.73
C PRO A 85 -6.19 -8.05 5.30
N LYS A 86 -7.06 -9.04 5.06
CA LYS A 86 -7.57 -9.37 3.71
C LYS A 86 -8.06 -8.15 2.92
N LEU A 87 -8.84 -7.28 3.54
CA LEU A 87 -9.39 -6.09 2.90
C LEU A 87 -8.31 -5.09 2.48
N ALA A 88 -7.29 -4.87 3.33
CA ALA A 88 -6.16 -4.01 3.00
C ALA A 88 -5.31 -4.60 1.87
N LYS A 89 -5.11 -5.92 1.90
CA LYS A 89 -4.40 -6.64 0.83
C LYS A 89 -5.12 -6.54 -0.51
N GLU A 90 -6.45 -6.67 -0.54
CA GLU A 90 -7.25 -6.45 -1.75
C GLU A 90 -7.05 -5.04 -2.31
N GLN A 91 -6.98 -4.00 -1.46
CA GLN A 91 -6.71 -2.64 -1.91
C GLN A 91 -5.28 -2.47 -2.44
N LEU A 92 -4.31 -3.09 -1.78
CA LEU A 92 -2.91 -3.10 -2.23
C LEU A 92 -2.78 -3.79 -3.59
N ASP A 93 -3.50 -4.89 -3.81
CA ASP A 93 -3.48 -5.62 -5.08
C ASP A 93 -4.13 -4.80 -6.23
N LEU A 94 -5.08 -3.90 -5.93
CA LEU A 94 -5.63 -2.96 -6.93
C LEU A 94 -4.57 -1.98 -7.46
N ILE A 95 -3.60 -1.59 -6.64
CA ILE A 95 -2.53 -0.67 -7.06
C ILE A 95 -1.30 -1.40 -7.61
N LYS A 96 -1.10 -2.68 -7.27
CA LYS A 96 0.01 -3.49 -7.79
C LYS A 96 0.01 -3.67 -9.31
N ASN A 97 -1.15 -3.58 -9.97
CA ASN A 97 -1.21 -3.55 -11.44
C ASN A 97 -0.55 -2.30 -12.07
N TYR A 98 -0.14 -1.31 -11.26
CA TYR A 98 0.44 -0.05 -11.73
C TYR A 98 1.79 0.31 -11.09
N THR A 99 2.33 -0.58 -10.26
CA THR A 99 3.61 -0.37 -9.57
C THR A 99 4.39 -1.67 -9.59
N ASP A 100 5.35 -1.75 -10.52
CA ASP A 100 6.42 -2.76 -10.58
C ASP A 100 7.39 -2.61 -9.39
N VAL A 101 6.83 -2.46 -8.20
CA VAL A 101 7.52 -2.13 -6.96
C VAL A 101 7.74 -3.46 -6.24
N PHE A 102 8.97 -3.96 -6.31
CA PHE A 102 9.47 -5.19 -5.68
C PHE A 102 8.98 -6.52 -6.28
N VAL A 103 8.85 -6.61 -7.61
CA VAL A 103 8.76 -7.92 -8.28
C VAL A 103 10.10 -8.62 -8.05
N ASP A 104 10.13 -9.65 -7.20
CA ASP A 104 11.22 -10.62 -7.22
C ASP A 104 11.19 -11.24 -8.63
N GLU A 105 12.21 -10.99 -9.44
CA GLU A 105 12.46 -11.70 -10.71
C GLU A 105 12.80 -13.17 -10.40
N ASP A 106 11.81 -13.94 -9.96
CA ASP A 106 11.88 -15.40 -9.84
C ASP A 106 10.45 -15.96 -9.96
N GLU A 107 9.91 -15.88 -11.18
CA GLU A 107 8.91 -16.83 -11.70
C GLU A 107 9.41 -17.39 -13.05
#